data_AF-A0A447TXS8-F1
#
_entry.id   AF-A0A447TXS8-F1
#
_cell.length_a   1.000
_cell.length_b   1.000
_cell.length_c   1.000
_cell.angle_alpha   90.00
_cell.angle_beta   90.00
_cell.angle_gamma   90.00
#
_symmetry.space_group_name_H-M   'P 1'
#
loop_
_entity.id
_entity.type
_entity.pdbx_description
1 polymer ?
#
loop_
_entity_poly.entity_id
_entity_poly.type
_entity_poly.pdbx_seq_one_letter_code
_entity_poly.pdbx_strand_id
1 'polypeptide(L)'
;MKFSRSLAACEGALLVVDAGQGVEAQTLANCYTAMEMDLEVVPVLNKIDLPAADPERVAEEIEDIVGIDATDAVRCSAKTGVGVTDVLETPGARYPAAARRSGRPAAGADY
;
A
#
# COMPACT_ATOMS: atom_id res chain seq x y z
N MET A 1 6.59 0.57 21.88
CA MET A 1 5.43 -0.36 21.88
C MET A 1 4.10 0.38 21.66
N LYS A 2 4.00 1.22 20.61
CA LYS A 2 2.75 1.84 20.11
C LYS A 2 2.85 1.87 18.59
N PHE A 3 2.68 0.71 17.96
CA PHE A 3 2.54 0.55 16.50
C PHE A 3 1.91 -0.81 16.17
N SER A 4 2.06 -1.78 17.07
CA SER A 4 1.66 -3.18 16.90
C SER A 4 0.16 -3.50 17.00
N ARG A 5 -0.71 -2.58 17.47
CA ARG A 5 -2.17 -2.84 17.51
C ARG A 5 -2.94 -2.31 16.31
N SER A 6 -2.42 -1.31 15.60
CA SER A 6 -3.12 -0.76 14.43
C SER A 6 -2.89 -1.61 13.18
N LEU A 7 -1.68 -2.16 13.00
CA LEU A 7 -1.38 -3.03 11.86
C LEU A 7 -2.13 -4.36 11.88
N ALA A 8 -2.51 -4.89 13.05
CA ALA A 8 -3.26 -6.15 13.16
C ALA A 8 -4.70 -6.06 12.63
N ALA A 9 -5.19 -4.86 12.29
CA ALA A 9 -6.48 -4.63 11.65
C ALA A 9 -6.36 -4.15 10.20
N CYS A 10 -5.13 -3.91 9.72
CA CYS A 10 -4.87 -3.52 8.34
C CYS A 10 -4.49 -4.78 7.56
N GLU A 11 -5.27 -5.12 6.54
CA GLU A 11 -4.99 -6.25 5.64
C GLU A 11 -3.84 -5.93 4.65
N GLY A 12 -3.33 -4.70 4.66
CA GLY A 12 -2.14 -4.32 3.92
C GLY A 12 -1.64 -2.90 4.18
N ALA A 13 -0.59 -2.52 3.46
CA ALA A 13 0.11 -1.25 3.54
C ALA A 13 0.21 -0.58 2.16
N LEU A 14 0.15 0.74 2.13
CA LEU A 14 0.40 1.53 0.91
C LEU A 14 1.87 1.96 0.89
N LEU A 15 2.60 1.59 -0.15
CA LEU A 15 3.96 2.04 -0.40
C LEU A 15 3.93 3.26 -1.32
N VAL A 16 3.97 4.44 -0.72
CA VAL A 16 3.96 5.70 -1.48
C VAL A 16 5.39 6.07 -1.88
N VAL A 17 5.67 6.09 -3.18
CA VAL A 17 6.97 6.45 -3.77
C VAL A 17 6.82 7.70 -4.62
N ASP A 18 7.81 8.57 -4.60
CA ASP A 18 7.83 9.76 -5.44
C ASP A 18 8.22 9.40 -6.88
N ALA A 19 7.34 9.67 -7.84
CA ALA A 19 7.57 9.41 -9.26
C ALA A 19 8.77 10.18 -9.82
N GLY A 20 9.23 11.26 -9.20
CA GLY A 20 10.42 12.01 -9.63
C GLY A 20 11.72 11.62 -8.92
N GLN A 21 11.64 11.14 -7.67
CA GLN A 21 12.84 10.82 -6.88
C GLN A 21 13.18 9.33 -6.85
N GLY A 22 12.20 8.43 -7.06
CA GLY A 22 12.42 6.99 -6.98
C GLY A 22 12.45 6.47 -5.55
N VAL A 23 13.10 5.31 -5.37
CA VAL A 23 13.07 4.56 -4.12
C VAL A 23 14.21 5.01 -3.21
N GLU A 24 13.85 5.66 -2.10
CA GLU A 24 14.84 6.08 -1.09
C GLU A 24 15.06 4.99 -0.03
N ALA A 25 16.22 5.01 0.63
CA ALA A 25 16.57 4.05 1.70
C ALA A 25 15.54 3.99 2.84
N GLN A 26 14.87 5.11 3.13
CA GLN A 26 13.83 5.17 4.17
C GLN A 26 12.54 4.48 3.73
N THR A 27 12.19 4.56 2.45
CA THR A 27 11.05 3.84 1.84
C THR A 27 11.29 2.33 1.89
N LEU A 28 12.51 1.88 1.64
CA LEU A 28 12.91 0.47 1.74
C LEU A 28 12.76 -0.07 3.17
N ALA A 29 13.23 0.65 4.17
CA ALA A 29 13.12 0.22 5.57
C ALA A 29 11.67 -0.01 6.01
N ASN A 30 10.76 0.88 5.58
CA ASN A 30 9.34 0.75 5.85
C ASN A 30 8.73 -0.44 5.09
N CYS A 31 9.17 -0.66 3.85
CA CYS A 31 8.69 -1.76 3.03
C CYS A 31 9.07 -3.13 3.60
N TYR A 32 10.35 -3.30 3.99
CA TYR A 32 10.80 -4.53 4.65
C TYR A 32 10.06 -4.78 5.97
N THR A 33 9.79 -3.73 6.75
CA THR A 33 9.00 -3.87 7.98
C THR A 33 7.58 -4.35 7.68
N ALA A 34 6.96 -3.88 6.59
CA ALA A 34 5.62 -4.34 6.20
C ALA A 34 5.63 -5.80 5.73
N MET A 35 6.66 -6.21 4.98
CA MET A 35 6.84 -7.60 4.56
C MET A 35 7.06 -8.55 5.74
N GLU A 36 7.85 -8.16 6.75
CA GLU A 36 8.03 -8.93 7.98
C GLU A 36 6.73 -9.13 8.77
N MET A 37 5.75 -8.25 8.55
CA MET A 37 4.43 -8.30 9.19
C MET A 37 3.38 -9.02 8.34
N ASP A 38 3.79 -9.68 7.25
CA ASP A 38 2.91 -10.40 6.32
C ASP A 38 1.80 -9.50 5.75
N LEU A 39 2.09 -8.20 5.63
CA LEU A 39 1.17 -7.23 5.04
C LEU A 39 1.34 -7.21 3.54
N GLU A 40 0.23 -7.27 2.81
CA GLU A 40 0.27 -7.03 1.38
C GLU A 40 0.55 -5.55 1.10
N VAL A 41 1.53 -5.29 0.24
CA VAL A 41 2.04 -3.94 -0.02
C VAL A 41 1.59 -3.51 -1.42
N VAL A 42 0.82 -2.43 -1.48
CA VAL A 42 0.35 -1.86 -2.74
C VAL A 42 1.20 -0.63 -3.09
N PRO A 43 1.95 -0.65 -4.21
CA PRO A 43 2.75 0.49 -4.64
C PRO A 43 1.85 1.62 -5.17
N VAL A 44 2.18 2.84 -4.78
CA VAL A 44 1.51 4.07 -5.21
C VAL A 44 2.57 5.08 -5.61
N LEU A 45 2.51 5.55 -6.85
CA LEU A 45 3.42 6.53 -7.41
C LEU A 45 2.81 7.93 -7.25
N ASN A 46 3.42 8.75 -6.41
CA ASN A 46 2.98 10.10 -6.08
C ASN A 46 3.77 11.17 -6.85
N LYS A 47 3.24 12.40 -6.88
CA LYS A 47 3.83 13.58 -7.53
C LYS A 47 3.94 13.50 -9.06
N ILE A 48 3.00 12.80 -9.70
CA ILE A 48 2.90 12.73 -11.18
C ILE A 48 2.66 14.08 -11.87
N ASP A 49 2.32 15.12 -11.10
CA ASP A 49 2.15 16.49 -11.59
C ASP A 49 3.46 17.20 -11.91
N LEU A 50 4.60 16.66 -11.45
CA LEU A 50 5.90 17.29 -11.66
C LEU A 50 6.44 16.94 -13.05
N PRO A 51 7.11 17.88 -13.75
CA PRO A 51 7.74 17.62 -15.04
C PRO A 51 8.92 16.64 -14.96
N ALA A 52 9.45 16.41 -13.76
CA ALA A 52 10.49 15.43 -13.48
C ALA A 52 9.92 14.05 -13.11
N ALA A 53 8.59 13.88 -13.08
CA ALA A 53 7.97 12.61 -12.74
C ALA A 53 8.18 11.59 -13.88
N ASP A 54 8.70 10.43 -13.51
CA ASP A 54 8.95 9.29 -14.39
C ASP A 54 8.41 8.02 -13.71
N PRO A 55 7.07 7.83 -13.72
CA PRO A 55 6.43 6.73 -13.02
C PRO A 55 6.81 5.36 -13.61
N GLU A 56 7.10 5.25 -14.91
CA GLU A 56 7.57 4.00 -15.51
C GLU A 56 8.91 3.56 -14.93
N ARG A 57 9.92 4.46 -14.94
CA ARG A 57 11.24 4.16 -14.38
C ARG A 57 11.18 3.82 -12.90
N VAL A 58 10.35 4.52 -12.13
CA VAL A 58 10.21 4.26 -10.69
C VAL A 58 9.49 2.93 -10.42
N ALA A 59 8.53 2.53 -11.27
CA ALA A 59 7.90 1.22 -11.16
C ALA A 59 8.92 0.08 -11.35
N GLU A 60 9.76 0.17 -12.39
CA GLU A 60 10.85 -0.79 -12.63
C GLU A 60 11.82 -0.83 -11.44
N GLU A 61 12.17 0.34 -10.88
CA GLU A 61 13.06 0.45 -9.72
C GLU A 61 12.46 -0.22 -8.46
N ILE A 62 11.15 -0.11 -8.25
CA ILE A 62 10.45 -0.80 -7.16
C ILE A 62 10.50 -2.32 -7.38
N GLU A 63 10.29 -2.80 -8.60
CA GLU A 63 10.35 -4.22 -8.92
C GLU A 63 11.76 -4.79 -8.72
N ASP A 64 12.79 -4.08 -9.19
CA ASP A 64 14.19 -4.52 -9.09
C ASP A 64 14.73 -4.51 -7.66
N ILE A 65 14.37 -3.50 -6.86
CA ILE A 65 14.92 -3.32 -5.50
C ILE A 65 14.06 -4.02 -4.44
N VAL A 66 12.74 -3.87 -4.54
CA VAL A 66 11.80 -4.35 -3.53
C VAL A 66 11.25 -5.72 -3.90
N GLY A 67 11.18 -6.06 -5.18
CA GLY A 67 10.58 -7.33 -5.65
C GLY A 67 9.05 -7.30 -5.66
N ILE A 68 8.45 -6.11 -5.76
CA ILE A 68 6.99 -5.92 -5.84
C ILE A 68 6.63 -5.49 -7.25
N ASP A 69 5.60 -6.13 -7.83
CA ASP A 69 5.03 -5.69 -9.11
C ASP A 69 4.37 -4.31 -8.96
N ALA A 70 5.03 -3.31 -9.53
CA ALA A 70 4.58 -1.92 -9.57
C ALA A 70 4.10 -1.49 -10.97
N THR A 71 3.95 -2.43 -11.91
CA THR A 71 3.51 -2.14 -13.28
C THR A 71 2.14 -1.45 -13.30
N ASP A 72 1.21 -1.96 -12.48
CA ASP A 72 -0.13 -1.44 -12.29
C ASP A 72 -0.24 -0.53 -11.05
N ALA A 73 0.87 0.08 -10.61
CA ALA A 73 0.87 0.98 -9.47
C ALA A 73 -0.02 2.20 -9.75
N VAL A 74 -0.79 2.60 -8.74
CA VAL A 74 -1.69 3.76 -8.87
C VAL A 74 -0.85 5.03 -8.94
N ARG A 75 -1.10 5.82 -9.98
CA ARG A 75 -0.44 7.10 -10.22
C ARG A 75 -1.30 8.22 -9.65
N CYS A 76 -0.79 8.92 -8.65
CA CYS A 76 -1.52 10.00 -7.99
C CYS A 76 -0.69 11.28 -7.81
N SER A 77 -1.38 12.39 -7.59
CA SER A 77 -0.80 13.64 -7.11
C SER A 77 -1.58 14.10 -5.90
N ALA A 78 -0.94 13.99 -4.73
CA ALA A 78 -1.49 14.54 -3.50
C ALA A 78 -1.66 16.07 -3.54
N LYS A 79 -0.98 16.76 -4.47
CA LYS A 79 -1.02 18.21 -4.62
C LYS A 79 -2.23 18.67 -5.44
N THR A 80 -2.52 18.01 -6.55
CA THR A 80 -3.64 18.36 -7.44
C THR A 80 -4.91 17.56 -7.12
N GLY A 81 -4.78 16.49 -6.34
CA GLY A 81 -5.88 15.56 -6.02
C GLY A 81 -6.12 14.50 -7.08
N VAL A 82 -5.36 14.51 -8.19
CA VAL A 82 -5.49 13.53 -9.27
C VAL A 82 -5.10 12.14 -8.76
N GLY A 83 -5.90 11.11 -9.07
CA GLY A 83 -5.62 9.71 -8.72
C GLY A 83 -5.74 9.37 -7.23
N VAL A 84 -6.03 10.33 -6.35
CA VAL A 84 -6.18 10.07 -4.91
C VAL A 84 -7.40 9.19 -4.63
N THR A 85 -8.51 9.39 -5.37
CA THR A 85 -9.68 8.50 -5.30
C THR A 85 -9.31 7.08 -5.72
N ASP A 86 -8.55 6.94 -6.80
CA ASP A 86 -8.10 5.64 -7.29
C ASP A 86 -7.21 4.93 -6.26
N VAL A 87 -6.37 5.67 -5.52
CA VAL A 87 -5.58 5.13 -4.39
C VAL A 87 -6.48 4.64 -3.24
N LEU A 88 -7.66 5.22 -3.05
CA LEU A 88 -8.61 4.77 -2.03
C LEU A 88 -9.47 3.59 -2.50
N GLU A 89 -9.74 3.50 -3.80
CA GLU A 89 -10.52 2.40 -4.40
C GLU A 89 -9.67 1.16 -4.70
N THR A 90 -8.39 1.34 -5.04
CA THR A 90 -7.46 0.24 -5.36
C THR A 90 -7.29 -0.76 -4.22
N PRO A 91 -7.12 -0.33 -2.95
CA PRO A 91 -7.17 -1.22 -1.80
C PRO A 91 -8.44 -2.07 -1.77
N GLY A 92 -9.61 -1.50 -2.06
CA GLY A 92 -10.87 -2.27 -2.04
C GLY A 92 -10.95 -3.37 -3.12
N ALA A 93 -10.20 -3.21 -4.23
CA ALA A 93 -10.13 -4.18 -5.31
C ALA A 93 -9.01 -5.23 -5.15
N ARG A 94 -7.84 -4.82 -4.61
CA ARG A 94 -6.70 -5.72 -4.36
C ARG A 94 -6.77 -6.43 -3.01
N TYR A 95 -7.34 -5.79 -1.99
CA TYR A 95 -7.77 -6.43 -0.75
C TYR A 95 -9.27 -6.74 -0.91
N PRO A 96 -9.66 -7.89 -1.51
CA PRO A 96 -11.04 -8.29 -1.46
C PRO A 96 -11.40 -8.39 0.02
N ALA A 97 -12.25 -7.46 0.49
CA ALA A 97 -12.64 -7.32 1.89
C ALA A 97 -12.76 -8.71 2.49
N ALA A 98 -11.83 -9.07 3.40
CA ALA A 98 -11.72 -10.44 3.89
C ALA A 98 -13.13 -10.89 4.24
N ALA A 99 -13.63 -11.87 3.47
CA ALA A 99 -15.02 -12.27 3.50
C ALA A 99 -15.43 -12.33 4.96
N ARG A 100 -16.34 -11.41 5.36
CA ARG A 100 -16.81 -11.24 6.73
C ARG A 100 -16.79 -12.60 7.38
N ARG A 101 -15.80 -12.87 8.23
CA ARG A 101 -15.80 -14.12 9.01
C ARG A 101 -17.01 -13.98 9.91
N SER A 102 -18.14 -14.54 9.50
CA SER A 102 -19.35 -14.72 10.30
C SER A 102 -19.10 -15.80 11.36
N GLY A 103 -17.97 -15.71 12.04
CA GLY A 103 -17.59 -16.54 13.16
C GLY A 103 -17.67 -15.72 14.43
N ARG A 104 -18.85 -15.16 14.72
CA ARG A 104 -19.21 -14.86 16.10
C ARG A 104 -19.45 -16.24 16.75
N PRO A 105 -18.67 -16.70 17.74
CA PRO A 105 -19.22 -17.71 18.63
C PRO A 105 -20.41 -17.03 19.30
N ALA A 106 -21.60 -17.62 19.16
CA ALA A 106 -22.76 -17.19 19.91
C ALA A 106 -22.37 -17.16 21.39
N ALA A 107 -22.28 -15.97 21.97
CA ALA A 107 -22.23 -15.82 23.40
C ALA A 107 -23.57 -16.33 23.96
N GLY A 108 -23.50 -17.24 24.93
CA GLY A 108 -24.61 -17.57 25.82
C GLY A 108 -25.43 -18.80 25.44
N ALA A 109 -25.00 -19.96 25.91
CA ALA A 109 -25.89 -21.05 26.28
C ALA A 109 -25.59 -21.41 27.73
N ASP A 110 -25.97 -20.52 28.63
CA ASP A 110 -26.44 -20.93 29.96
C ASP A 110 -27.94 -21.19 29.79
N TYR A 111 -28.33 -22.46 29.81
CA TYR A 111 -29.60 -22.99 30.35
C TYR A 111 -29.47 -24.51 30.53
#